data_AF-A0A250DQ86-F1
#
_entry.id   AF-A0A250DQ86-F1
#
_cell.length_a   1.000
_cell.length_b   1.000
_cell.length_c   1.000
_cell.angle_alpha   90.00
_cell.angle_beta   90.00
_cell.angle_gamma   90.00
#
_symmetry.space_group_name_H-M   'P 1'
#
loop_
_entity.id
_entity.type
_entity.pdbx_description
1 polymer ?
#
loop_
_entity_poly.entity_id
_entity_poly.type
_entity_poly.pdbx_seq_one_letter_code
_entity_poly.pdbx_strand_id
1 'polypeptide(L)'
;MSQFSSIIEVLAVENEERVSKRTQNKYTHFAARCVLRNDKNEVVTVGTLRSDQILPELRDQVKVGLFAATFSLRVADWGESKGDIVSVLTGFMPAQARVPQAAAAK
;
A
#
# COMPACT_ATOMS: atom_id res chain seq x y z
N MET A 1 6.73 6.62 18.26
CA MET A 1 6.83 5.68 17.12
C MET A 1 7.12 6.50 15.89
N SER A 2 8.20 6.20 15.16
CA SER A 2 8.53 6.93 13.93
C SER A 2 7.49 6.61 12.86
N GLN A 3 6.85 7.65 12.33
CA GLN A 3 5.81 7.56 11.31
C GLN A 3 6.45 7.91 9.96
N PHE A 4 6.35 7.00 8.99
CA PHE A 4 6.93 7.19 7.65
C PHE A 4 5.84 7.53 6.66
N SER A 5 6.00 8.58 5.86
CA SER A 5 5.05 8.96 4.81
C SER A 5 5.65 8.82 3.42
N SER A 6 4.86 8.42 2.43
CA SER A 6 5.27 8.37 1.03
C SER A 6 4.09 8.56 0.08
N ILE A 7 4.37 8.89 -1.18
CA ILE A 7 3.35 8.89 -2.24
C ILE A 7 3.31 7.52 -2.89
N ILE A 8 2.12 6.92 -2.95
CA ILE A 8 1.88 5.67 -3.65
C ILE A 8 0.80 5.83 -4.71
N GLU A 9 1.03 5.24 -5.88
CA GLU A 9 0.04 5.13 -6.94
C GLU A 9 -0.43 3.69 -7.02
N VAL A 10 -1.72 3.47 -6.76
CA VAL A 10 -2.35 2.16 -6.86
C VAL A 10 -2.81 1.97 -8.29
N LEU A 11 -2.28 0.93 -8.95
CA LEU A 11 -2.57 0.62 -10.35
C LEU A 11 -3.71 -0.39 -10.49
N ALA A 12 -3.79 -1.35 -9.57
CA ALA A 12 -4.81 -2.40 -9.59
C ALA A 12 -5.08 -2.89 -8.16
N VAL A 13 -6.33 -3.27 -7.90
CA VAL A 13 -6.77 -3.90 -6.65
C VAL A 13 -7.42 -5.23 -7.00
N GLU A 14 -6.92 -6.30 -6.41
CA GLU A 14 -7.38 -7.67 -6.58
C GLU A 14 -7.99 -8.15 -5.26
N ASN A 15 -9.25 -8.60 -5.33
CA ASN A 15 -9.98 -9.18 -4.20
C ASN A 15 -10.44 -10.58 -4.60
N GLU A 16 -9.76 -11.60 -4.10
CA GLU A 16 -10.10 -12.99 -4.39
C GLU A 16 -10.55 -13.71 -3.12
N GLU A 17 -11.69 -14.39 -3.16
CA GLU A 17 -12.01 -15.36 -2.10
C GLU A 17 -11.14 -16.60 -2.27
N ARG A 18 -10.34 -16.91 -1.24
CA ARG A 18 -9.50 -18.09 -1.19
C ARG A 18 -9.90 -18.98 0.00
N VAL A 19 -9.64 -20.27 -0.12
CA VAL A 19 -9.84 -21.22 0.97
C VAL A 19 -8.49 -21.47 1.64
N SER A 20 -8.43 -21.31 2.96
CA SER A 20 -7.24 -21.60 3.75
C SER A 20 -6.96 -23.10 3.69
N LYS A 21 -5.79 -23.50 3.17
CA LYS A 21 -5.37 -24.92 3.13
C LYS A 21 -5.30 -25.55 4.53
N ARG A 22 -5.04 -24.74 5.57
CA ARG A 22 -4.88 -25.19 6.95
C ARG A 22 -6.21 -25.38 7.67
N THR A 23 -7.15 -24.45 7.50
CA THR A 23 -8.40 -24.42 8.29
C THR A 23 -9.65 -24.69 7.48
N GLN A 24 -9.53 -24.83 6.15
CA GLN A 24 -10.64 -24.95 5.20
C GLN A 24 -11.64 -23.77 5.23
N ASN A 25 -11.34 -22.70 5.97
CA ASN A 25 -12.17 -21.51 6.03
C ASN A 25 -11.91 -20.61 4.82
N LYS A 26 -12.97 -19.98 4.30
CA LYS A 26 -12.87 -18.93 3.29
C LYS A 26 -12.26 -17.66 3.91
N TYR A 27 -11.38 -17.01 3.17
CA TYR A 27 -10.83 -15.70 3.49
C TYR A 27 -10.70 -14.85 2.22
N THR A 28 -10.86 -13.54 2.36
CA THR A 28 -10.63 -12.60 1.26
C THR A 28 -9.14 -12.29 1.18
N HIS A 29 -8.53 -12.65 0.07
CA HIS A 29 -7.19 -12.25 -0.30
C HIS A 29 -7.25 -10.90 -1.02
N PHE A 30 -6.90 -9.84 -0.30
CA PHE A 30 -6.71 -8.50 -0.83
C PHE A 30 -5.25 -8.30 -1.24
N ALA A 31 -5.03 -7.83 -2.47
CA ALA A 31 -3.73 -7.39 -2.98
C ALA A 31 -3.88 -6.12 -3.82
N ALA A 32 -3.07 -5.10 -3.56
CA ALA A 32 -3.02 -3.87 -4.35
C ALA A 32 -1.65 -3.69 -4.97
N ARG A 33 -1.57 -3.62 -6.31
CA ARG A 33 -0.32 -3.36 -7.04
C ARG A 33 -0.05 -1.86 -7.03
N CYS A 34 1.07 -1.46 -6.45
CA CYS A 34 1.38 -0.07 -6.16
C CYS A 34 2.74 0.35 -6.70
N VAL A 35 2.85 1.60 -7.12
CA VAL A 35 4.11 2.27 -7.46
C VAL A 35 4.46 3.24 -6.34
N LEU A 36 5.64 3.10 -5.78
CA LEU A 36 6.20 4.08 -4.84
C LEU A 36 6.84 5.22 -5.63
N ARG A 37 6.44 6.45 -5.32
CA ARG A 37 6.96 7.65 -5.98
C ARG A 37 7.70 8.52 -4.98
N ASN A 38 8.74 9.22 -5.45
CA ASN A 38 9.46 10.22 -4.67
C ASN A 38 8.76 11.59 -4.75
N ASP A 39 9.31 12.60 -4.06
CA ASP A 39 8.75 13.96 -4.03
C ASP A 39 8.78 14.69 -5.39
N LYS A 40 9.57 14.19 -6.34
CA LYS A 40 9.64 14.68 -7.73
C LYS A 40 8.69 13.93 -8.66
N ASN A 41 7.82 13.08 -8.12
CA ASN A 41 6.91 12.20 -8.85
C ASN A 41 7.61 11.15 -9.72
N GLU A 42 8.90 10.87 -9.49
CA GLU A 42 9.63 9.80 -10.17
C GLU A 42 9.34 8.46 -9.49
N VAL A 43 9.35 7.39 -10.28
CA VAL A 43 9.15 6.02 -9.77
C VAL A 43 10.40 5.58 -9.02
N VAL A 44 10.22 5.26 -7.74
CA VAL A 44 11.27 4.66 -6.91
C VAL A 44 11.26 3.14 -7.07
N THR A 45 10.09 2.53 -6.93
CA THR A 45 9.92 1.08 -7.05
C THR A 45 8.45 0.71 -7.28
N VAL A 46 8.20 -0.54 -7.64
CA VAL A 46 6.87 -1.14 -7.76
C VAL A 46 6.77 -2.31 -6.78
N GLY A 47 5.63 -2.42 -6.11
CA GLY A 47 5.38 -3.45 -5.11
C GLY A 47 3.92 -3.85 -5.02
N THR A 48 3.61 -4.73 -4.08
CA THR A 48 2.23 -5.14 -3.79
C THR A 48 1.96 -4.95 -2.31
N LEU A 49 0.91 -4.20 -1.97
CA LEU A 49 0.38 -4.13 -0.62
C LEU A 49 -0.59 -5.30 -0.41
N ARG A 50 -0.29 -6.11 0.60
CA ARG A 50 -1.09 -7.29 0.94
C ARG A 50 -2.03 -7.00 2.11
N SER A 51 -3.00 -7.89 2.31
CA SER A 51 -4.03 -7.78 3.36
C SER A 51 -3.45 -7.60 4.77
N ASP A 52 -2.31 -8.20 5.05
CA ASP A 52 -1.59 -8.15 6.33
C ASP A 52 -0.78 -6.87 6.52
N GLN A 53 -0.53 -6.13 5.45
CA GLN A 53 0.19 -4.86 5.47
C GLN A 53 -0.76 -3.66 5.51
N ILE A 54 -2.08 -3.88 5.57
CA ILE A 54 -3.09 -2.82 5.58
C ILE A 54 -4.00 -3.01 6.79
N LEU A 55 -4.19 -1.95 7.58
CA LEU A 55 -5.17 -1.96 8.65
C LEU A 55 -6.57 -2.27 8.10
N PRO A 56 -7.39 -3.09 8.80
CA PRO A 56 -8.70 -3.50 8.31
C PRO A 56 -9.59 -2.33 7.87
N GLU A 57 -9.62 -1.23 8.64
CA GLU A 57 -10.43 -0.04 8.32
C GLU A 57 -9.99 0.73 7.06
N LEU A 58 -8.76 0.50 6.57
CA LEU A 58 -8.23 1.18 5.39
C LEU A 58 -8.45 0.39 4.10
N ARG A 59 -8.81 -0.90 4.18
CA ARG A 59 -8.91 -1.77 3.00
C ARG A 59 -9.92 -1.26 1.98
N ASP A 60 -11.08 -0.80 2.43
CA ASP A 60 -12.14 -0.26 1.55
C ASP A 60 -11.77 1.09 0.91
N GLN A 61 -10.76 1.77 1.46
CA GLN A 61 -10.27 3.04 0.96
C GLN A 61 -9.23 2.86 -0.14
N VAL A 62 -8.56 1.69 -0.20
CA VAL A 62 -7.56 1.38 -1.23
C VAL A 62 -8.26 1.15 -2.56
N LYS A 63 -8.14 2.15 -3.44
CA LYS A 63 -8.67 2.15 -4.81
C LYS A 63 -7.57 2.56 -5.77
N VAL A 64 -7.78 2.34 -7.07
CA VAL A 64 -6.86 2.83 -8.11
C VAL A 64 -6.78 4.36 -8.04
N GLY A 65 -5.55 4.90 -8.05
CA GLY A 65 -5.32 6.35 -7.92
C GLY A 65 -4.03 6.69 -7.17
N LEU A 66 -3.83 7.99 -6.91
CA LEU A 66 -2.65 8.51 -6.22
C LEU A 66 -2.99 8.85 -4.75
N PHE A 67 -2.16 8.40 -3.83
CA PHE A 67 -2.42 8.52 -2.39
C PHE A 67 -1.16 8.90 -1.61
N ALA A 68 -1.35 9.69 -0.56
CA ALA A 68 -0.40 9.87 0.50
C ALA A 68 -0.59 8.73 1.51
N ALA A 69 0.40 7.85 1.57
CA ALA A 69 0.41 6.70 2.46
C ALA A 69 1.30 6.98 3.66
N THR A 70 0.85 6.51 4.81
CA THR A 70 1.58 6.57 6.07
C THR A 70 1.74 5.17 6.62
N PHE A 71 2.94 4.86 7.08
CA PHE A 71 3.33 3.53 7.52
C PHE A 71 3.86 3.55 8.96
N SER A 72 3.55 2.48 9.69
CA SER A 72 4.24 2.09 10.91
C SER A 72 5.06 0.82 10.68
N LEU A 73 6.01 0.54 11.57
CA LEU A 73 6.76 -0.71 11.56
C LEU A 73 6.20 -1.65 12.64
N ARG A 74 6.06 -2.93 12.30
CA ARG A 74 5.77 -4.00 13.27
C ARG A 74 6.57 -5.26 12.94
N VAL A 75 6.65 -6.16 13.90
CA VAL A 75 7.12 -7.53 13.64
C VAL A 75 5.92 -8.36 13.18
N ALA A 76 6.05 -9.12 12.09
CA ALA A 76 4.97 -9.99 11.64
C ALA A 76 4.89 -11.26 12.52
N ASP A 77 3.69 -11.56 13.01
CA ASP A 77 3.46 -12.68 13.92
C ASP A 77 3.25 -14.03 13.20
N TRP A 78 3.01 -14.00 11.89
CA TRP A 78 2.63 -15.14 11.08
C TRP A 78 2.99 -14.95 9.60
N GLY A 79 2.90 -16.01 8.81
CA GLY A 79 3.20 -16.00 7.37
C GLY A 79 4.67 -16.30 7.07
N GLU A 80 5.07 -16.08 5.81
CA GLU A 80 6.46 -16.27 5.36
C GLU A 80 7.42 -15.25 5.99
N SER A 81 6.91 -14.07 6.37
CA SER A 81 7.69 -13.00 7.01
C SER A 81 7.67 -13.06 8.55
N LYS A 82 7.27 -14.19 9.14
CA LYS A 82 7.16 -14.29 10.61
C LYS A 82 8.50 -14.01 11.28
N GLY A 83 8.52 -13.03 12.19
CA GLY A 83 9.74 -12.58 12.88
C GLY A 83 10.47 -11.41 12.19
N ASP A 84 10.08 -11.06 10.97
CA ASP A 84 10.66 -9.93 10.24
C ASP A 84 9.96 -8.61 10.60
N ILE A 85 10.71 -7.51 10.49
CA ILE A 85 10.15 -6.16 10.56
C ILE A 85 9.49 -5.84 9.22
N VAL A 86 8.19 -5.58 9.26
CA VAL A 86 7.37 -5.22 8.10
C VAL A 86 6.76 -3.85 8.27
N SER A 87 6.57 -3.14 7.17
CA SER A 87 5.79 -1.91 7.13
C SER A 87 4.30 -2.23 7.03
N VAL A 88 3.49 -1.45 7.76
CA VAL A 88 2.03 -1.54 7.77
C VAL A 88 1.46 -0.17 7.47
N LEU A 89 0.55 -0.12 6.52
CA LEU A 89 -0.20 1.07 6.15
C LEU A 89 -1.18 1.43 7.28
N THR A 90 -0.95 2.59 7.90
CA THR A 90 -1.75 3.14 9.02
C THR A 90 -2.47 4.44 8.66
N GLY A 91 -2.13 5.05 7.54
CA GLY A 91 -2.86 6.19 6.99
C GLY A 91 -2.85 6.13 5.47
N PHE A 92 -3.99 6.45 4.86
CA PHE A 92 -4.13 6.40 3.41
C PHE A 92 -5.13 7.48 3.01
N MET A 93 -4.64 8.54 2.35
CA MET A 93 -5.46 9.68 1.95
C MET A 93 -5.21 10.01 0.48
N PRO A 94 -6.23 10.43 -0.29
CA PRO A 94 -6.03 10.87 -1.67
C PRO A 94 -4.96 11.97 -1.75
N ALA A 95 -3.97 11.78 -2.61
CA ALA A 95 -2.97 12.82 -2.91
C ALA A 95 -3.39 13.54 -4.18
N GLN A 96 -3.32 14.87 -4.15
CA GLN A 96 -3.38 15.64 -5.39
C GLN A 96 -2.08 15.38 -6.16
N ALA A 97 -2.18 14.86 -7.38
CA ALA A 97 -1.05 14.81 -8.28
C ALA A 97 -0.52 16.24 -8.44
N ARG A 98 0.73 16.50 -8.02
CA ARG A 98 1.41 17.73 -8.41
C ARG A 98 1.60 17.64 -9.91
N VAL A 99 0.71 18.26 -10.67
CA VAL A 99 0.93 18.52 -12.09
C VAL A 99 2.26 19.28 -12.16
N PRO A 100 3.28 18.78 -12.87
CA PRO A 100 4.49 19.55 -13.08
C PRO A 100 4.03 20.85 -13.74
N GLN A 101 4.22 21.97 -13.06
CA GLN A 101 4.02 23.27 -13.66
C GLN A 101 5.07 23.34 -14.77
N ALA A 102 4.66 23.13 -16.02
CA ALA A 102 5.53 23.24 -17.17
C ALA A 102 6.27 24.57 -17.02
N ALA A 103 7.60 24.50 -16.90
CA ALA A 103 8.42 25.68 -16.80
C ALA A 103 8.00 26.61 -17.94
N ALA A 104 7.48 27.78 -17.60
CA ALA A 104 7.09 28.78 -18.58
C ALA A 104 8.35 29.09 -19.39
N ALA A 105 8.38 28.59 -20.63
CA ALA A 105 9.42 28.92 -21.58
C ALA A 105 9.36 30.43 -21.79
N LYS A 106 10.40 31.13 -21.36
CA LYS A 106 10.71 32.49 -21.79
C LYS A 106 11.70 32.42 -22.95
#